data_AF-A0A1M7GA12-F1
#
_entry.id   AF-A0A1M7GA12-F1
#
_cell.length_a   1.000
_cell.length_b   1.000
_cell.length_c   1.000
_cell.angle_alpha   90.00
_cell.angle_beta   90.00
_cell.angle_gamma   90.00
#
_symmetry.space_group_name_H-M   'P 1'
#
loop_
_entity.id
_entity.type
_entity.pdbx_description
1 polymer ?
#
loop_
_entity_poly.entity_id
_entity_poly.type
_entity_poly.pdbx_seq_one_letter_code
_entity_poly.pdbx_strand_id
1 'polypeptide(L)' 'MWQLAAIFFIVIGPTLAGVGALIPLSIYGLNSFNPLLLAGCAIAGALLAVPVSLLVGKRISSMARARPV' A
#
# COMPACT_ATOMS: atom_id res chain seq x y z
N MET A 1 -0.17 18.02 -6.25
CA MET A 1 -0.21 16.57 -6.55
C MET A 1 0.36 15.72 -5.42
N TRP A 2 1.48 16.12 -4.81
CA TRP A 2 2.08 15.44 -3.66
C TRP A 2 1.16 15.36 -2.43
N GLN A 3 0.37 16.39 -2.14
CA GLN A 3 -0.62 16.35 -1.05
C GLN A 3 -1.72 15.31 -1.28
N LEU A 4 -2.27 15.22 -2.50
CA LEU A 4 -3.29 14.22 -2.84
C LEU A 4 -2.71 12.80 -2.76
N ALA A 5 -1.49 12.59 -3.28
CA ALA A 5 -0.78 11.33 -3.18
C ALA A 5 -0.48 10.95 -1.71
N ALA A 6 -0.13 11.92 -0.85
CA ALA A 6 0.11 11.69 0.57
C ALA A 6 -1.19 11.25 1.30
N ILE A 7 -2.33 11.88 0.99
CA ILE A 7 -3.63 11.47 1.53
C ILE A 7 -3.95 10.03 1.11
N PHE A 8 -3.74 9.68 -0.17
CA PHE A 8 -3.94 8.31 -0.64
C PHE A 8 -2.94 7.33 -0.04
N PHE A 9 -1.70 7.75 0.24
CA PHE A 9 -0.68 6.92 0.85
C PHE A 9 -1.02 6.54 2.31
N ILE A 10 -1.71 7.41 3.06
CA ILE A 10 -2.19 7.10 4.42
C ILE A 10 -3.15 5.91 4.44
N VAL A 11 -3.93 5.71 3.37
CA VAL A 11 -4.85 4.56 3.26
C VAL A 11 -4.15 3.38 2.59
N ILE A 12 -3.55 3.62 1.42
CA ILE A 12 -2.94 2.59 0.57
C ILE A 12 -1.74 1.92 1.27
N GLY A 13 -0.93 2.69 1.99
CA GLY A 13 0.24 2.25 2.75
C GLY A 13 -0.08 1.14 3.74
N PRO A 14 -0.90 1.38 4.77
CA PRO A 14 -1.28 0.35 5.74
C PRO A 14 -2.03 -0.81 5.10
N THR A 15 -2.87 -0.61 4.08
CA THR A 15 -3.51 -1.74 3.39
C THR A 15 -2.52 -2.64 2.68
N LEU A 16 -1.55 -2.10 1.94
CA LEU A 16 -0.55 -2.94 1.24
C LEU A 16 0.45 -3.57 2.20
N ALA A 17 0.81 -2.88 3.29
CA ALA A 17 1.59 -3.46 4.38
C ALA A 17 0.82 -4.61 5.05
N GLY A 18 -0.48 -4.43 5.30
CA GLY A 18 -1.36 -5.46 5.85
C GLY A 18 -1.51 -6.68 4.92
N VAL A 19 -1.71 -6.46 3.62
CA VAL A 19 -1.72 -7.54 2.61
C VAL A 19 -0.38 -8.27 2.59
N GLY A 20 0.74 -7.55 2.69
CA GLY A 20 2.07 -8.14 2.82
C GLY A 20 2.20 -9.01 4.07
N ALA A 21 1.74 -8.53 5.23
CA ALA A 21 1.76 -9.27 6.48
C ALA A 21 0.84 -10.51 6.48
N LEU A 22 -0.25 -10.49 5.71
CA LEU A 22 -1.15 -11.63 5.58
C LEU A 22 -0.53 -12.83 4.84
N ILE A 23 0.46 -12.61 3.98
CA ILE A 23 1.15 -13.68 3.23
C ILE A 23 1.82 -14.69 4.18
N PRO A 24 2.74 -14.29 5.08
CA PRO A 24 3.37 -15.23 6.01
C PRO A 24 2.37 -15.83 7.01
N LEU A 25 1.32 -15.08 7.40
CA LEU A 25 0.28 -15.59 8.28
C LEU A 25 -0.59 -16.67 7.61
N SER A 26 -0.82 -16.57 6.30
CA SER A 26 -1.60 -17.54 5.53
C SER A 26 -0.82 -18.82 5.24
N ILE A 27 0.51 -18.72 5.11
CA ILE A 27 1.38 -19.87 4.77
C ILE A 27 1.85 -20.62 6.02
N TYR A 28 2.27 -19.91 7.06
CA TYR A 28 2.87 -20.50 8.27
C TYR A 28 1.89 -20.63 9.44
N GLY A 29 0.69 -20.06 9.32
CA GLY A 29 -0.32 -20.07 10.38
C GLY A 29 0.02 -19.17 11.58
N LEU A 30 -0.99 -18.85 12.38
CA LEU A 30 -0.88 -17.93 13.51
C LEU A 30 0.00 -18.44 14.67
N ASN A 31 0.30 -19.74 14.72
CA ASN A 31 1.02 -20.34 15.86
C ASN A 31 2.53 -20.53 15.64
N SER A 32 3.02 -20.33 14.41
CA SER A 32 4.41 -20.67 14.05
C SER A 32 4.99 -19.72 13.01
N PHE A 33 4.58 -18.45 13.02
CA PHE A 33 5.12 -17.46 12.09
C PHE A 33 6.42 -16.86 12.64
N ASN A 34 7.41 -16.69 11.75
CA ASN A 34 8.65 -16.03 12.10
C ASN A 34 8.43 -14.49 12.07
N PRO A 35 8.65 -13.78 13.20
CA PRO A 35 8.42 -12.34 13.28
C PRO A 35 9.21 -11.53 12.25
N LEU A 36 10.41 -12.00 11.90
CA LEU A 36 11.26 -11.35 10.89
C LEU A 36 10.65 -11.44 9.48
N LEU A 37 10.04 -12.57 9.13
CA LEU A 37 9.36 -12.76 7.85
C LEU A 37 8.10 -11.89 7.77
N LEU A 38 7.36 -11.78 8.87
CA LEU A 38 6.18 -10.92 8.96
C LEU A 38 6.54 -9.44 8.78
N ALA A 39 7.55 -8.96 9.51
CA ALA A 39 8.05 -7.60 9.36
C ALA A 39 8.61 -7.35 7.95
N GLY A 40 9.35 -8.31 7.39
CA GLY A 40 9.90 -8.22 6.04
C GLY A 40 8.82 -8.10 4.96
N CYS A 41 7.80 -8.95 4.99
CA CYS A 41 6.69 -8.88 4.04
C CYS A 41 5.83 -7.61 4.22
N ALA A 42 5.63 -7.16 5.47
CA ALA A 42 4.93 -5.91 5.74
C ALA A 42 5.69 -4.68 5.18
N ILE A 43 7.00 -4.63 5.38
CA ILE A 43 7.86 -3.56 4.83
C ILE A 43 7.89 -3.62 3.31
N ALA A 44 7.98 -4.82 2.71
CA ALA A 44 7.91 -4.98 1.26
C ALA A 44 6.57 -4.47 0.70
N GLY A 45 5.46 -4.76 1.37
CA GLY A 45 4.14 -4.22 1.04
C GLY A 45 4.07 -2.70 1.16
N ALA A 46 4.66 -2.13 2.21
CA ALA A 46 4.75 -0.68 2.38
C ALA A 46 5.61 -0.01 1.30
N LEU A 47 6.71 -0.63 0.88
CA LEU A 47 7.55 -0.12 -0.22
C LEU A 47 6.79 -0.13 -1.55
N LEU A 48 5.99 -1.17 -1.82
CA LEU A 48 5.12 -1.22 -3.01
C LEU A 48 3.98 -0.18 -2.96
N ALA A 49 3.60 0.31 -1.78
CA ALA A 49 2.59 1.36 -1.66
C ALA A 49 3.04 2.70 -2.23
N VAL A 50 4.35 2.96 -2.28
CA VAL A 50 4.91 4.21 -2.83
C VAL A 50 4.59 4.37 -4.32
N PRO A 51 4.95 3.44 -5.23
CA PRO A 51 4.59 3.56 -6.63
C PRO A 51 3.08 3.46 -6.88
N VAL A 52 2.34 2.66 -6.09
CA VAL A 52 0.88 2.51 -6.22
C VAL A 52 0.16 3.82 -5.88
N SER A 53 0.53 4.49 -4.79
CA SER A 53 -0.08 5.78 -4.40
C SER A 53 0.17 6.88 -5.43
N LEU A 54 1.35 6.91 -6.07
CA LEU A 54 1.67 7.84 -7.15
C LEU A 54 0.84 7.56 -8.42
N LEU A 55 0.66 6.29 -8.80
CA LEU A 55 -0.18 5.90 -9.94
C LEU A 55 -1.65 6.29 -9.73
N VAL A 56 -2.19 6.00 -8.55
CA VAL A 56 -3.58 6.35 -8.19
C VAL A 56 -3.74 7.87 -8.16
N GLY A 57 -2.80 8.60 -7.56
CA GLY A 57 -2.82 10.06 -7.54
C GLY A 57 -2.77 10.68 -8.94
N LYS A 58 -1.99 10.11 -9.87
CA LYS A 58 -1.95 10.53 -11.28
C LYS A 58 -3.27 10.28 -12.00
N ARG A 59 -3.85 9.08 -11.87
CA ARG A 59 -5.16 8.70 -12.45
C ARG A 59 -6.28 9.62 -11.98
N ILE A 60 -6.35 9.90 -10.68
CA ILE A 60 -7.41 10.75 -10.13
C ILE A 60 -7.22 12.20 -10.56
N SER A 61 -5.98 12.70 -10.57
CA SER A 61 -5.70 14.06 -11.04
C SER A 61 -6.01 14.25 -12.53
N SER A 62 -5.80 13.23 -13.36
CA SER A 62 -6.14 13.30 -14.79
C SER A 62 -7.66 13.28 -14.99
N MET A 63 -8.39 12.47 -14.23
CA MET A 63 -9.86 12.45 -14.27
C MET A 63 -10.47 13.77 -13.75
N ALA A 64 -9.89 14.37 -12.70
CA ALA A 64 -10.33 15.65 -12.17
C ALA A 64 -10.09 16.81 -13.16
N ARG A 65 -8.96 16.83 -13.88
CA ARG A 65 -8.71 17.83 -14.94
C ARG A 65 -9.57 17.63 -16.18
N ALA A 66 -9.95 16.40 -16.50
CA ALA A 66 -10.81 16.10 -17.64
C ALA A 66 -12.26 16.56 -17.45
N ARG A 67 -12.63 16.99 -16.23
CA ARG A 67 -13.95 17.54 -15.92
C ARG A 67 -13.87 19.07 -15.99
N PRO A 68 -14.31 19.71 -17.09
CA PRO A 68 -14.47 21.16 -17.12
C PRO A 68 -15.59 21.51 -16.15
N VAL A 69 -15.26 22.26 -15.11
CA VAL A 69 -16.23 23.05 -14.34
C VAL A 69 -16.31 24.43 -14.97
#